data_AF-A0A0M9DQA7-F1
#
_entry.id   AF-A0A0M9DQA7-F1
#
_cell.length_a   1.000
_cell.length_b   1.000
_cell.length_c   1.000
_cell.angle_alpha   90.00
_cell.angle_beta   90.00
_cell.angle_gamma   90.00
#
_symmetry.space_group_name_H-M   'P 1'
#
loop_
_entity.id
_entity.type
_entity.pdbx_description
1 polymer ?
#
loop_
_entity_poly.entity_id
_entity_poly.type
_entity_poly.pdbx_seq_one_letter_code
_entity_poly.pdbx_strand_id
1 'polypeptide(L)'
;MKNFRAILTGALIWLFIFITFVVLGYTPTIKDSLNQQTLIVAIFIIPFALFGASIFYKNGNKVHGLISGTIMSVTAIILDALITVPFVEIPKGGSYESFFTFPLFWLLVTINTVTVYFYWFFKIKRS
;
A
#
# COMPACT_ATOMS: atom_id res chain seq x y z
N MET A 1 2.91 21.72 5.90
CA MET A 1 1.94 20.61 5.80
C MET A 1 2.58 19.29 5.33
N LYS A 2 3.69 18.84 5.95
CA LYS A 2 4.44 17.65 5.47
C LYS A 2 3.66 16.34 5.64
N ASN A 3 2.88 16.22 6.72
CA ASN A 3 2.06 15.04 7.00
C ASN A 3 0.87 14.92 6.03
N PHE A 4 0.24 16.04 5.66
CA PHE A 4 -0.85 16.05 4.68
C PHE A 4 -0.41 15.47 3.32
N ARG A 5 0.81 15.78 2.88
CA ARG A 5 1.36 15.20 1.65
C ARG A 5 1.64 13.71 1.79
N ALA A 6 2.08 13.24 2.95
CA ALA A 6 2.28 11.81 3.23
C ALA A 6 0.95 11.05 3.18
N ILE A 7 -0.12 11.64 3.72
CA ILE A 7 -1.48 11.08 3.65
C ILE A 7 -1.96 11.02 2.20
N LEU A 8 -1.87 12.12 1.45
CA LEU A 8 -2.29 12.14 0.04
C LEU A 8 -1.52 11.12 -0.82
N THR A 9 -0.22 11.00 -0.61
CA THR A 9 0.61 10.02 -1.34
C THR A 9 0.32 8.59 -0.90
N GLY A 10 0.05 8.35 0.39
CA GLY A 10 -0.41 7.06 0.90
C GLY A 10 -1.76 6.65 0.30
N ALA A 11 -2.72 7.57 0.25
CA ALA A 11 -4.02 7.35 -0.39
C ALA A 11 -3.88 7.06 -1.90
N LEU A 12 -2.97 7.73 -2.58
CA LEU A 12 -2.68 7.47 -4.00
C LEU A 12 -2.07 6.07 -4.22
N ILE A 13 -1.11 5.66 -3.38
CA ILE A 13 -0.53 4.32 -3.42
C ILE A 13 -1.62 3.27 -3.18
N TRP A 14 -2.43 3.47 -2.12
CA TRP A 14 -3.57 2.61 -1.81
C TRP A 14 -4.54 2.50 -2.99
N LEU A 15 -4.86 3.61 -3.67
CA LEU A 15 -5.76 3.61 -4.82
C LEU A 15 -5.22 2.73 -5.96
N PHE A 16 -3.93 2.79 -6.28
CA PHE A 16 -3.34 1.94 -7.31
C PHE A 16 -3.35 0.45 -6.93
N ILE A 17 -3.05 0.14 -5.67
CA ILE A 17 -3.12 -1.22 -5.14
C ILE A 17 -4.56 -1.74 -5.19
N PHE A 18 -5.52 -0.94 -4.74
CA PHE A 18 -6.93 -1.27 -4.73
C PHE A 18 -7.44 -1.56 -6.14
N ILE A 19 -7.14 -0.70 -7.11
CA ILE A 19 -7.50 -0.92 -8.52
C ILE A 19 -6.90 -2.23 -9.03
N THR A 20 -5.63 -2.49 -8.72
CA THR A 20 -4.95 -3.73 -9.12
C THR A 20 -5.65 -4.95 -8.51
N PHE A 21 -5.97 -4.91 -7.23
CA PHE A 21 -6.68 -5.99 -6.54
C PHE A 21 -8.07 -6.24 -7.14
N VAL A 22 -8.83 -5.19 -7.43
CA VAL A 22 -10.15 -5.28 -8.08
C VAL A 22 -10.03 -5.93 -9.46
N VAL A 23 -9.08 -5.48 -10.30
CA VAL A 23 -8.85 -6.06 -11.63
C VAL A 23 -8.50 -7.54 -11.56
N LEU A 24 -7.65 -7.94 -10.61
CA LEU A 24 -7.32 -9.35 -10.39
C LEU A 24 -8.53 -10.17 -9.94
N GLY A 25 -9.43 -9.57 -9.17
CA GLY A 25 -10.71 -10.18 -8.76
C GLY A 25 -11.66 -10.49 -9.92
N TYR A 26 -11.50 -9.86 -11.08
CA TYR A 26 -12.28 -10.15 -12.29
C TYR A 26 -11.54 -11.02 -13.31
N THR A 27 -10.28 -11.41 -13.05
CA THR A 27 -9.47 -12.17 -13.99
C THR A 27 -9.72 -13.67 -13.82
N PRO A 28 -10.22 -14.41 -14.84
CA PRO A 28 -10.68 -15.80 -14.71
C PRO A 28 -9.66 -16.78 -14.11
N THR A 29 -8.37 -16.58 -14.36
CA THR A 29 -7.29 -17.48 -13.89
C THR A 29 -6.86 -17.21 -12.44
N ILE A 30 -7.13 -16.01 -11.90
CA ILE A 30 -6.54 -15.52 -10.64
C ILE A 30 -7.61 -15.23 -9.58
N LYS A 31 -8.85 -14.95 -10.02
CA LYS A 31 -9.97 -14.53 -9.16
C LYS A 31 -10.26 -15.45 -7.97
N ASP A 32 -9.98 -16.75 -8.12
CA ASP A 32 -10.33 -17.77 -7.12
C ASP A 32 -9.22 -17.99 -6.08
N SER A 33 -8.03 -17.41 -6.26
CA SER A 33 -6.90 -17.58 -5.34
C SER A 33 -6.46 -16.24 -4.73
N LEU A 34 -6.88 -16.00 -3.48
CA LEU A 34 -6.46 -14.82 -2.70
C LEU A 34 -4.93 -14.74 -2.58
N ASN A 35 -4.25 -15.88 -2.41
CA ASN A 35 -2.79 -15.93 -2.31
C ASN A 35 -2.12 -15.46 -3.60
N GLN A 36 -2.61 -15.90 -4.78
CA GLN A 36 -2.06 -15.44 -6.06
C GLN A 36 -2.31 -13.94 -6.28
N GLN A 37 -3.51 -13.45 -5.96
CA GLN A 37 -3.81 -12.01 -6.03
C GLN A 37 -2.85 -11.22 -5.15
N THR A 38 -2.64 -11.69 -3.92
CA THR A 38 -1.77 -11.02 -2.94
C THR A 38 -0.32 -11.03 -3.37
N LEU A 39 0.18 -12.13 -3.96
CA LEU A 39 1.53 -12.20 -4.51
C LEU A 39 1.74 -11.21 -5.67
N ILE A 40 0.76 -11.10 -6.56
CA ILE A 40 0.85 -10.14 -7.66
C ILE A 40 0.83 -8.71 -7.10
N VAL A 41 -0.07 -8.40 -6.17
CA VAL A 41 -0.09 -7.11 -5.48
C VAL A 41 1.25 -6.82 -4.78
N ALA A 42 1.89 -7.83 -4.17
CA ALA A 42 3.20 -7.68 -3.54
C ALA A 42 4.32 -7.33 -4.52
N ILE A 43 4.20 -7.68 -5.81
CA ILE A 43 5.14 -7.26 -6.85
C ILE A 43 4.85 -5.81 -7.26
N PHE A 44 3.56 -5.46 -7.45
CA PHE A 44 3.14 -4.12 -7.90
C PHE A 44 3.27 -3.04 -6.83
N ILE A 45 3.21 -3.39 -5.54
CA ILE A 45 3.36 -2.42 -4.45
C ILE A 45 4.72 -1.73 -4.48
N ILE A 46 5.78 -2.41 -4.96
CA ILE A 46 7.13 -1.85 -5.01
C ILE A 46 7.20 -0.65 -5.97
N PRO A 47 6.89 -0.77 -7.27
CA PRO A 47 6.92 0.38 -8.17
C PRO A 47 5.93 1.48 -7.77
N PHE A 48 4.75 1.13 -7.22
CA PHE A 48 3.80 2.13 -6.73
C PHE A 48 4.32 2.90 -5.51
N ALA A 49 4.94 2.22 -4.55
CA ALA A 49 5.56 2.84 -3.38
C ALA A 49 6.76 3.72 -3.78
N LEU A 50 7.59 3.28 -4.73
CA LEU A 50 8.68 4.09 -5.28
C LEU A 50 8.17 5.36 -5.95
N PHE A 51 7.09 5.24 -6.73
CA PHE A 51 6.44 6.38 -7.38
C PHE A 51 5.85 7.36 -6.36
N GLY A 52 5.08 6.86 -5.39
CA GLY A 52 4.51 7.69 -4.32
C GLY A 52 5.58 8.37 -3.46
N ALA A 53 6.66 7.65 -3.11
CA ALA A 53 7.81 8.22 -2.42
C ALA A 53 8.48 9.33 -3.26
N SER A 54 8.63 9.13 -4.58
CA SER A 54 9.18 10.15 -5.46
C SER A 54 8.37 11.45 -5.46
N ILE A 55 7.03 11.35 -5.46
CA ILE A 55 6.14 12.52 -5.39
C ILE A 55 6.27 13.21 -4.03
N PHE A 56 6.34 12.43 -2.95
CA PHE A 56 6.46 12.95 -1.58
C PHE A 56 7.77 13.73 -1.37
N TYR A 57 8.88 13.21 -1.90
CA TYR A 57 10.22 13.78 -1.72
C TYR A 57 10.61 14.86 -2.75
N LYS A 58 9.89 15.00 -3.88
CA LYS A 58 10.21 15.90 -5.01
C LYS A 58 10.48 17.37 -4.63
N ASN A 59 9.93 17.88 -3.53
CA ASN A 59 10.08 19.30 -3.13
C ASN A 59 11.05 19.49 -1.95
N GLY A 60 12.13 18.69 -1.88
CA GLY A 60 13.17 18.84 -0.85
C GLY A 60 12.72 18.43 0.55
N ASN A 61 11.72 17.55 0.67
CA ASN A 61 11.30 17.04 1.97
C ASN A 61 12.42 16.14 2.54
N LYS A 62 12.75 16.29 3.83
CA LYS A 62 13.81 15.52 4.50
C LYS A 62 13.28 14.66 5.65
N VAL A 63 11.96 14.49 5.73
CA VAL A 63 11.34 13.58 6.72
C VAL A 63 11.96 12.20 6.57
N HIS A 64 12.20 11.53 7.70
CA HIS A 64 12.82 10.21 7.72
C HIS A 64 11.93 9.20 6.99
N GLY A 65 12.54 8.34 6.16
CA GLY A 65 11.85 7.35 5.32
C GLY A 65 10.88 6.46 6.08
N LEU A 66 11.27 5.99 7.27
CA LEU A 66 10.39 5.19 8.15
C LEU A 66 9.14 5.98 8.56
N ILE A 67 9.27 7.25 8.93
CA ILE A 67 8.12 8.06 9.35
C ILE A 67 7.16 8.25 8.18
N SER A 68 7.68 8.61 7.00
CA SER A 68 6.83 8.75 5.80
C SER A 68 6.18 7.43 5.39
N GLY A 69 6.93 6.32 5.43
CA GLY A 69 6.43 5.00 5.08
C GLY A 69 5.34 4.55 6.04
N THR A 70 5.52 4.73 7.35
CA THR A 70 4.50 4.42 8.35
C THR A 70 3.24 5.27 8.14
N ILE A 71 3.35 6.58 7.89
CA ILE A 71 2.16 7.42 7.65
C ILE A 71 1.42 6.96 6.38
N MET A 72 2.14 6.66 5.30
CA MET A 72 1.54 6.16 4.06
C MET A 72 0.84 4.82 4.28
N SER A 73 1.48 3.88 4.99
CA SER A 73 0.91 2.57 5.31
C SER A 73 -0.30 2.65 6.25
N VAL A 74 -0.24 3.47 7.30
CA VAL A 74 -1.39 3.70 8.20
C VAL A 74 -2.56 4.31 7.43
N THR A 75 -2.28 5.24 6.51
CA THR A 75 -3.33 5.80 5.64
C THR A 75 -3.98 4.71 4.79
N ALA A 76 -3.18 3.82 4.18
CA ALA A 76 -3.70 2.68 3.41
C ALA A 76 -4.54 1.73 4.27
N ILE A 77 -4.08 1.38 5.48
CA ILE A 77 -4.82 0.52 6.42
C ILE A 77 -6.18 1.12 6.78
N ILE A 78 -6.23 2.43 7.05
CA ILE A 78 -7.49 3.14 7.34
C ILE A 78 -8.42 3.06 6.13
N LEU A 79 -7.90 3.29 4.92
CA LEU A 79 -8.70 3.19 3.70
C LEU A 79 -9.17 1.75 3.44
N ASP A 80 -8.37 0.74 3.77
CA ASP A 80 -8.80 -0.66 3.69
C ASP A 80 -9.95 -0.95 4.65
N ALA A 81 -9.88 -0.48 5.90
CA ALA A 81 -10.96 -0.65 6.86
C ALA A 81 -12.25 0.07 6.44
N LEU A 82 -12.14 1.24 5.80
CA LEU A 82 -13.27 2.06 5.38
C LEU A 82 -13.85 1.64 4.02
N ILE A 83 -13.04 1.08 3.13
CA ILE A 83 -13.42 0.82 1.74
C ILE A 83 -13.22 -0.65 1.36
N THR A 84 -11.98 -1.15 1.39
CA THR A 84 -11.67 -2.51 0.89
C THR A 84 -12.46 -3.58 1.64
N VAL A 85 -12.49 -3.53 2.96
CA VAL A 85 -13.21 -4.52 3.78
C VAL A 85 -14.72 -4.48 3.54
N PRO A 86 -15.43 -3.34 3.72
CA PRO A 86 -16.88 -3.32 3.59
C PRO A 86 -17.38 -3.54 2.16
N PHE A 87 -16.66 -3.07 1.14
CA PHE A 87 -17.13 -3.13 -0.25
C PHE A 87 -16.56 -4.28 -1.07
N VAL A 88 -15.48 -4.94 -0.62
CA VAL A 88 -14.86 -6.05 -1.36
C VAL A 88 -14.75 -7.33 -0.55
N GLU A 89 -14.24 -7.26 0.68
CA GLU A 89 -14.00 -8.47 1.50
C GLU A 89 -15.32 -9.06 2.05
N ILE A 90 -16.16 -8.24 2.66
CA ILE A 90 -17.45 -8.68 3.24
C ILE A 90 -18.37 -9.29 2.17
N PRO A 91 -18.54 -8.69 0.97
CA PRO A 91 -19.33 -9.30 -0.11
C PRO A 91 -18.79 -10.64 -0.60
N LYS A 92 -17.50 -10.91 -0.42
CA LYS A 92 -16.87 -12.21 -0.73
C LYS A 92 -16.99 -13.24 0.41
N GLY A 93 -17.68 -12.88 1.51
CA GLY A 93 -17.88 -13.73 2.68
C GLY A 93 -16.81 -13.61 3.76
N GLY A 94 -15.90 -12.63 3.65
CA GLY A 94 -14.89 -12.34 4.67
C GLY A 94 -15.39 -11.39 5.76
N SER A 95 -14.49 -10.99 6.65
CA SER A 95 -14.76 -10.06 7.76
C SER A 95 -13.55 -9.16 8.04
N TYR A 96 -13.74 -8.15 8.89
CA TYR A 96 -12.63 -7.35 9.42
C TYR A 96 -11.56 -8.21 10.07
N GLU A 97 -11.97 -9.21 10.85
CA GLU A 97 -11.07 -10.13 11.53
C GLU A 97 -10.28 -10.97 10.52
N SER A 98 -10.93 -11.58 9.52
CA SER A 98 -10.24 -12.40 8.53
C SER A 98 -9.22 -11.60 7.71
N PHE A 99 -9.56 -10.36 7.36
CA PHE A 99 -8.68 -9.48 6.61
C PHE A 99 -7.45 -9.04 7.41
N PHE A 100 -7.65 -8.55 8.64
CA PHE A 100 -6.56 -8.02 9.45
C PHE A 100 -5.74 -9.10 10.17
N THR A 101 -6.21 -10.34 10.24
CA THR A 101 -5.42 -11.48 10.72
C THR A 101 -4.65 -12.18 9.58
N PHE A 102 -4.90 -11.82 8.32
CA PHE A 102 -4.25 -12.42 7.17
C PHE A 102 -2.75 -12.08 7.14
N PRO A 103 -1.83 -13.05 7.22
CA PRO A 103 -0.39 -12.75 7.33
C PRO A 103 0.20 -12.03 6.11
N LEU A 104 -0.29 -12.34 4.91
CA LEU A 104 0.22 -11.70 3.69
C LEU A 104 -0.19 -10.23 3.60
N PHE A 105 -1.28 -9.81 4.25
CA PHE A 105 -1.64 -8.40 4.36
C PHE A 105 -0.55 -7.61 5.09
N TRP A 106 -0.09 -8.10 6.24
CA TRP A 106 0.99 -7.46 6.99
C TRP A 106 2.34 -7.50 6.26
N LEU A 107 2.55 -8.53 5.44
CA LEU A 107 3.69 -8.57 4.52
C LEU A 107 3.62 -7.41 3.51
N LEU A 108 2.46 -7.13 2.91
CA LEU A 108 2.28 -5.97 2.00
C LEU A 108 2.57 -4.64 2.71
N VAL A 109 2.02 -4.45 3.91
CA VAL A 109 2.28 -3.25 4.74
C VAL A 109 3.78 -3.08 5.02
N THR A 110 4.46 -4.18 5.31
CA THR A 110 5.91 -4.21 5.55
C THR A 110 6.68 -3.85 4.29
N ILE A 111 6.37 -4.48 3.15
CA ILE A 111 7.01 -4.19 1.87
C ILE A 111 6.86 -2.71 1.52
N ASN A 112 5.64 -2.16 1.60
CA ASN A 112 5.40 -0.73 1.32
C ASN A 112 6.28 0.17 2.19
N THR A 113 6.27 -0.06 3.50
CA THR A 113 7.03 0.75 4.46
C THR A 113 8.54 0.68 4.20
N VAL A 114 9.04 -0.54 3.96
CA VAL A 114 10.46 -0.81 3.70
C VAL A 114 10.89 -0.24 2.35
N THR A 115 10.05 -0.32 1.31
CA THR A 115 10.33 0.28 0.00
C THR A 115 10.45 1.80 0.10
N VAL A 116 9.54 2.47 0.83
CA VAL A 116 9.62 3.92 1.06
C VAL A 116 10.87 4.28 1.87
N TYR A 117 11.24 3.47 2.87
CA TYR A 117 12.47 3.66 3.62
C TYR A 117 13.71 3.54 2.74
N PHE A 118 13.81 2.51 1.90
CA PHE A 118 14.95 2.34 1.00
C PHE A 118 15.03 3.46 -0.02
N TYR A 119 13.88 3.92 -0.56
CA TYR A 119 13.85 5.09 -1.44
C TYR A 119 14.51 6.30 -0.77
N TRP A 120 14.12 6.60 0.47
CA TRP A 120 14.70 7.69 1.25
C TRP A 120 16.19 7.48 1.52
N PHE A 121 16.60 6.27 1.92
CA PHE A 121 17.98 5.96 2.24
C PHE A 121 18.92 6.15 1.04
N PHE A 122 18.52 5.67 -0.13
CA PHE A 122 19.34 5.73 -1.34
C PHE A 122 19.29 7.09 -2.05
N LYS A 123 18.13 7.76 -2.09
CA LYS A 123 17.96 9.00 -2.87
C LYS A 123 18.04 10.29 -2.06
N ILE A 124 17.68 10.26 -0.78
CA ILE A 124 17.49 11.49 0.02
C ILE A 124 18.57 11.63 1.08
N LYS A 125 18.91 10.55 1.80
CA LYS A 125 19.96 10.59 2.83
C LYS A 125 21.36 10.68 2.22
N ARG A 126 21.59 10.03 1.08
CA ARG A 126 22.88 9.98 0.37
C ARG A 126 23.10 11.14 -0.63
N SER A 127 22.09 11.98 -0.85
CA SER A 127 22.17 13.17 -1.71
C SER A 127 22.41 14.42 -0.88
#